data_AF-A0A7M3NRP9-F1
#
_entry.id   AF-A0A7M3NRP9-F1
#
_cell.length_a   1.000
_cell.length_b   1.000
_cell.length_c   1.000
_cell.angle_alpha   90.00
_cell.angle_beta   90.00
_cell.angle_gamma   90.00
#
_symmetry.space_group_name_H-M   'P 1'
#
loop_
_entity.id
_entity.type
_entity.pdbx_description
1 polymer ?
#
loop_
_entity_poly.entity_id
_entity_poly.type
_entity_poly.pdbx_seq_one_letter_code
_entity_poly.pdbx_strand_id
1 'polypeptide(L)' 'MDNRWCLYLTGEQVESVAYGLYLHTLAGSAAEANRFARDYGVVYRPEPGTRQPTPVATRAAIRPNHG' A
#
# COMPACT_ATOMS: atom_id res chain seq x y z
N MET A 1 1.35 28.43 -1.04
CA MET A 1 1.23 27.64 -2.27
C MET A 1 1.96 26.34 -2.01
N ASP A 2 1.21 25.26 -1.83
CA ASP A 2 1.77 23.95 -1.50
C ASP A 2 2.42 23.37 -2.76
N ASN A 3 3.75 23.34 -2.84
CA ASN A 3 4.50 22.77 -3.98
C ASN A 3 4.52 21.23 -3.92
N ARG A 4 3.37 20.61 -3.61
CA ARG A 4 3.25 19.16 -3.56
C ARG A 4 2.96 18.64 -4.96
N TRP A 5 3.94 17.92 -5.51
CA TRP A 5 3.76 17.14 -6.72
C TRP A 5 2.83 15.96 -6.43
N CYS A 6 1.75 15.85 -7.20
CA CYS A 6 0.85 14.71 -7.15
C CYS A 6 1.26 13.69 -8.22
N LEU A 7 1.40 12.43 -7.82
CA LEU A 7 1.61 11.31 -8.72
C LEU A 7 0.32 10.51 -8.82
N TYR A 8 -0.20 10.33 -10.03
CA TYR A 8 -1.36 9.48 -10.28
C TYR A 8 -0.89 8.06 -10.56
N LEU A 9 -1.39 7.11 -9.78
CA LEU A 9 -1.03 5.70 -9.89
C LEU A 9 -2.21 4.88 -10.42
N THR A 10 -1.93 3.94 -11.32
CA THR A 10 -2.87 2.88 -11.67
C THR A 10 -2.97 1.85 -10.54
N GLY A 11 -3.99 0.98 -10.57
CA GLY A 11 -4.12 -0.10 -9.58
C GLY A 11 -2.89 -1.02 -9.51
N GLU A 12 -2.33 -1.37 -10.66
CA GLU A 12 -1.11 -2.19 -10.75
C GLU A 12 0.11 -1.49 -10.14
N GLN A 13 0.22 -0.16 -10.32
CA GLN A 13 1.28 0.62 -9.71
C GLN A 13 1.10 0.74 -8.19
N VAL A 14 -0.14 0.85 -7.71
CA VAL A 14 -0.44 0.81 -6.28
C VAL A 14 0.00 -0.51 -5.65
N GLU A 15 -0.28 -1.64 -6.30
CA GLU A 15 0.17 -2.96 -5.84
C GLU A 15 1.70 -3.06 -5.83
N SER A 16 2.37 -2.60 -6.89
CA SER A 16 3.84 -2.58 -6.96
C SER A 16 4.48 -1.75 -5.85
N VAL A 17 3.92 -0.57 -5.54
CA VAL A 17 4.39 0.28 -4.44
C VAL A 17 4.12 -0.37 -3.08
N ALA A 18 2.93 -0.94 -2.87
CA ALA A 18 2.59 -1.66 -1.65
C ALA A 18 3.53 -2.85 -1.40
N TYR A 19 3.93 -3.56 -2.47
CA TYR A 19 4.90 -4.65 -2.39
C TYR A 19 6.29 -4.16 -2.00
N GLY A 20 6.79 -3.09 -2.61
CA GLY A 20 8.07 -2.47 -2.24
C GLY A 20 8.09 -1.99 -0.79
N LEU A 21 7.00 -1.38 -0.32
CA LEU A 21 6.85 -0.96 1.08
C LEU A 21 6.79 -2.15 2.04
N TYR A 22 6.17 -3.26 1.64
CA TYR A 22 6.24 -4.51 2.40
C TYR A 22 7.67 -5.02 2.55
N LEU A 23 8.46 -5.06 1.48
CA LEU A 23 9.88 -5.43 1.57
C LEU A 23 10.64 -4.49 2.50
N HIS A 24 10.32 -3.19 2.50
CA HIS A 24 10.91 -2.23 3.42
C HIS A 24 10.56 -2.51 4.89
N THR A 25 9.38 -3.06 5.18
CA THR A 25 9.01 -3.48 6.54
C THR A 25 9.90 -4.60 7.07
N LEU A 26 10.39 -5.48 6.19
CA LEU A 26 11.34 -6.53 6.56
C LEU A 26 12.70 -5.95 6.97
N ALA A 27 13.01 -4.71 6.57
CA ALA A 27 14.20 -3.97 6.97
C ALA A 27 14.00 -3.11 8.24
N GLY A 28 12.79 -3.11 8.83
CA GLY A 28 12.56 -2.60 10.19
C GLY A 28 11.56 -1.45 10.33
N SER A 29 11.05 -0.85 9.25
CA SER A 29 10.01 0.19 9.33
C SER A 29 8.74 -0.19 8.57
N ALA A 30 7.63 -0.32 9.31
CA ALA A 30 6.29 -0.48 8.75
C ALA A 30 5.52 0.84 8.60
N ALA A 31 6.10 1.98 8.99
CA ALA A 31 5.39 3.25 9.04
C ALA A 31 4.94 3.73 7.65
N GLU A 32 5.80 3.58 6.65
CA GLU A 32 5.52 3.94 5.26
C GLU A 32 4.43 3.04 4.67
N ALA A 33 4.48 1.73 4.90
CA ALA A 33 3.47 0.77 4.46
C ALA A 33 2.10 1.07 5.08
N ASN A 34 2.04 1.41 6.37
CA ASN A 34 0.81 1.76 7.06
C ASN A 34 0.21 3.07 6.53
N ARG A 35 1.04 4.09 6.27
CA ARG A 35 0.60 5.35 5.67
C ARG A 35 0.03 5.13 4.27
N PHE A 36 0.75 4.36 3.45
CA PHE A 36 0.30 4.05 2.09
C PHE A 36 -1.01 3.25 2.08
N ALA A 37 -1.15 2.24 2.95
CA ALA A 37 -2.37 1.46 3.07
C ALA A 37 -3.59 2.28 3.52
N ARG A 38 -3.38 3.37 4.26
CA ARG A 38 -4.47 4.29 4.63
C ARG A 38 -4.99 5.08 3.42
N ASP A 39 -4.09 5.51 2.54
CA ASP A 39 -4.42 6.39 1.43
C ASP A 39 -4.85 5.59 0.18
N TYR A 40 -4.29 4.40 -0.04
CA TYR A 40 -4.52 3.55 -1.22
C TYR A 40 -5.17 2.19 -0.93
N GLY A 41 -5.32 1.82 0.34
CA GLY A 41 -6.11 0.64 0.71
C GLY A 41 -5.45 -0.72 0.46
N VAL A 42 -4.19 -0.78 0.04
CA VAL A 42 -3.48 -2.05 -0.24
C VAL A 42 -2.30 -2.20 0.71
N VAL A 43 -2.16 -3.39 1.31
CA VAL A 43 -0.99 -3.80 2.09
C VAL A 43 -0.62 -5.23 1.75
N TYR A 44 0.67 -5.54 1.65
CA TYR A 44 1.13 -6.92 1.53
C TYR A 44 1.41 -7.52 2.89
N ARG A 45 1.03 -8.79 3.08
CA ARG A 45 1.32 -9.56 4.30
C ARG A 45 1.90 -10.92 3.93
N PRO A 46 2.75 -11.49 4.79
CA PRO A 46 3.17 -12.88 4.61
C PRO A 46 1.94 -13.77 4.78
N GLU A 47 1.69 -14.63 3.80
CA GLU A 47 0.65 -15.63 3.91
C GLU A 47 1.08 -16.73 4.89
N PRO A 48 0.25 -17.11 5.88
CA PRO A 48 0.61 -18.13 6.85
C PRO A 48 0.92 -19.47 6.16
N GLY A 49 2.10 -20.02 6.42
CA GLY A 49 2.52 -21.31 5.86
C GLY A 49 3.17 -21.22 4.46
N THR A 50 3.21 -20.04 3.83
CA THR A 50 3.99 -19.81 2.61
C THR A 50 5.02 -18.70 2.85
N ARG A 51 6.10 -18.67 2.06
CA ARG A 51 7.02 -17.51 2.04
C ARG A 51 6.53 -16.41 1.10
N GLN A 52 5.28 -16.51 0.64
CA GLN A 52 4.77 -15.70 -0.43
C GLN A 52 3.94 -14.55 0.17
N PRO A 53 4.30 -13.30 -0.13
CA PRO A 53 3.50 -12.16 0.30
C PRO A 53 2.27 -12.04 -0.58
N THR A 54 1.11 -11.80 0.03
CA THR A 54 -0.17 -11.64 -0.65
C THR A 54 -0.72 -10.23 -0.45
N PRO A 55 -1.31 -9.62 -1.49
CA PRO A 55 -1.97 -8.33 -1.34
C PRO A 55 -3.28 -8.50 -0.55
N VAL A 56 -3.48 -7.64 0.44
CA VAL A 56 -4.68 -7.60 1.27
C VAL A 56 -5.30 -6.22 1.16
N ALA A 57 -6.56 -6.17 0.72
CA ALA A 57 -7.35 -4.96 0.76
C ALA A 57 -7.63 -4.56 2.21
N THR A 58 -7.24 -3.36 2.59
CA THR A 58 -7.51 -2.77 3.90
C THR A 58 -8.86 -2.07 3.87
N ARG A 59 -9.62 -2.18 4.97
CA ARG A 59 -10.97 -1.59 5.14
C ARG A 59 -11.06 -0.08 4.87
N ALA A 60 -9.92 0.62 4.80
CA ALA A 60 -9.81 2.02 4.39
C ALA A 60 -10.17 2.27 2.91
N ALA A 61 -10.08 1.25 2.05
CA ALA A 61 -10.38 1.34 0.61
C ALA A 61 -11.88 1.54 0.29
N ILE A 62 -12.79 1.35 1.26
CA ILE A 62 -14.24 1.49 1.07
C ILE A 62 -14.66 2.95 1.26
N ARG A 63 -14.08 3.84 0.45
CA ARG A 63 -14.70 5.13 0.13
C ARG A 63 -14.60 5.29 -1.38
N PRO A 64 -15.64 4.92 -2.15
CA PRO A 64 -15.67 5.27 -3.56
C PRO A 64 -15.74 6.80 -3.63
N ASN A 65 -14.68 7.42 -4.15
CA ASN A 65 -14.68 8.82 -4.48
C ASN A 65 -15.44 8.99 -5.81
N HIS A 66 -16.77 9.04 -5.74
CA HIS A 66 -17.59 9.60 -6.82
C HIS A 66 -17.82 11.08 -6.48
N GLY A 67 -17.02 11.93 -7.13
CA GLY A 67 -17.26 13.37 -7.26
C GLY A 67 -17.31 13.71 -8.74
#